data_AF-A0AAQ2IQ13-F1
#
_entry.id   AF-A0AAQ2IQ13-F1
#
_cell.length_a   1.000
_cell.length_b   1.000
_cell.length_c   1.000
_cell.angle_alpha   90.00
_cell.angle_beta   90.00
_cell.angle_gamma   90.00
#
_symmetry.space_group_name_H-M   'P 1'
#
loop_
_entity.id
_entity.type
_entity.pdbx_description
1 polymer ?
#
loop_
_entity_poly.entity_id
_entity_poly.type
_entity_poly.pdbx_seq_one_letter_code
_entity_poly.pdbx_strand_id
1 'polypeptide(L)'
;APLALQYGDYAYWQRNWLQGAVLDEQLVYWEKQLAGLPVVHALPLDHARPAVQSFAGAFHISHINKSTYKALTGLCQAQGATLFMGLHAAFSVLLSRYSNEQDI
;
A
#
# COMPACT_ATOMS: atom_id res chain seq x y z
N ALA A 1 -10.65 34.94 -4.83
CA ALA A 1 -10.99 34.28 -6.12
C ALA A 1 -10.94 32.76 -5.90
N PRO A 2 -11.76 31.95 -6.60
CA PRO A 2 -11.69 30.49 -6.49
C PRO A 2 -10.33 29.94 -6.98
N LEU A 3 -9.96 28.73 -6.54
CA LEU A 3 -8.75 28.04 -6.99
C LEU A 3 -8.84 27.77 -8.50
N ALA A 4 -7.70 27.87 -9.19
CA ALA A 4 -7.61 27.68 -10.64
C ALA A 4 -7.90 26.25 -11.10
N LEU A 5 -7.78 25.27 -10.21
CA LEU A 5 -8.12 23.87 -10.46
C LEU A 5 -9.05 23.40 -9.35
N GLN A 6 -10.16 22.79 -9.73
CA GLN A 6 -11.10 22.13 -8.84
C GLN A 6 -11.00 20.62 -9.00
N TYR A 7 -11.45 19.88 -7.98
CA TYR A 7 -11.44 18.42 -8.05
C TYR A 7 -12.30 17.88 -9.21
N GLY A 8 -13.37 18.59 -9.58
CA GLY A 8 -14.19 18.26 -10.75
C GLY A 8 -13.39 18.27 -12.07
N ASP A 9 -12.45 19.21 -12.21
CA ASP A 9 -11.58 19.29 -13.39
C ASP A 9 -10.63 18.09 -13.45
N TYR A 10 -10.07 17.69 -12.31
CA TYR A 10 -9.25 16.49 -12.19
C TYR A 10 -10.04 15.22 -12.53
N ALA A 11 -11.26 15.06 -12.00
CA ALA A 11 -12.09 13.89 -12.26
C ALA A 11 -12.49 13.80 -13.75
N TYR A 12 -12.82 14.94 -14.37
CA TYR A 12 -13.08 15.01 -15.81
C TYR A 12 -11.84 14.65 -16.62
N TRP A 13 -10.67 15.21 -16.27
CA TRP A 13 -9.40 14.86 -16.91
C TRP A 13 -9.11 13.36 -16.79
N GLN A 14 -9.24 12.78 -15.60
CA GLN A 14 -8.92 11.37 -15.35
C GLN A 14 -9.80 10.45 -16.19
N ARG A 15 -11.11 10.74 -16.29
CA ARG A 15 -12.04 9.95 -17.11
C ARG A 15 -11.65 9.97 -18.59
N ASN A 16 -11.20 11.12 -19.11
CA ASN A 16 -10.79 11.24 -20.51
C ASN A 16 -9.39 10.69 -20.79
N TRP A 17 -8.52 10.68 -19.79
CA TRP A 17 -7.17 10.13 -19.89
C TRP A 17 -7.16 8.60 -19.75
N LEU A 18 -7.92 8.05 -18.79
CA LEU A 18 -7.96 6.62 -18.48
C LEU A 18 -8.97 5.89 -19.38
N GLN A 19 -8.72 5.88 -20.69
CA GLN A 19 -9.55 5.20 -21.68
C GLN A 19 -8.70 4.66 -22.84
N GLY A 20 -9.27 3.75 -23.63
CA GLY A 20 -8.58 3.13 -24.78
C GLY A 20 -7.24 2.50 -24.36
N ALA A 21 -6.19 2.76 -25.14
CA ALA A 21 -4.88 2.13 -24.95
C ALA A 21 -4.28 2.32 -23.54
N VAL A 22 -4.49 3.49 -22.91
CA VAL A 22 -3.99 3.73 -21.54
C VAL A 22 -4.69 2.83 -20.53
N LEU A 23 -6.01 2.69 -20.65
CA LEU A 23 -6.77 1.79 -19.79
C LEU A 23 -6.35 0.35 -20.01
N ASP A 24 -6.21 -0.07 -21.27
CA ASP A 24 -5.83 -1.44 -21.61
C ASP A 24 -4.44 -1.79 -21.07
N GLU A 25 -3.45 -0.90 -21.20
CA GLU A 25 -2.11 -1.09 -20.66
C GLU A 25 -2.12 -1.22 -19.12
N GLN A 26 -2.87 -0.35 -18.44
CA GLN A 26 -3.00 -0.40 -16.98
C GLN A 26 -3.67 -1.70 -16.53
N LEU A 27 -4.74 -2.14 -17.21
CA LEU A 27 -5.44 -3.39 -16.90
C LEU A 27 -4.51 -4.60 -17.08
N VAL A 28 -3.83 -4.70 -18.23
CA VAL A 28 -2.90 -5.82 -18.50
C VAL A 28 -1.80 -5.88 -17.45
N TYR A 29 -1.26 -4.73 -17.04
CA TYR A 29 -0.27 -4.69 -15.97
C TYR A 29 -0.84 -5.25 -14.66
N TRP A 30 -1.98 -4.74 -14.19
CA TRP A 30 -2.53 -5.13 -12.89
C TRP A 30 -3.07 -6.55 -12.85
N GLU A 31 -3.71 -7.03 -13.92
CA GLU A 31 -4.12 -8.43 -14.04
C GLU A 31 -2.92 -9.38 -13.91
N LYS A 32 -1.79 -9.01 -14.52
CA LYS A 32 -0.55 -9.79 -14.40
C LYS A 32 0.06 -9.71 -13.01
N GLN A 33 0.15 -8.53 -12.40
CA GLN A 33 0.80 -8.37 -11.09
C GLN A 33 -0.01 -9.03 -9.96
N LEU A 34 -1.34 -9.02 -10.05
CA LEU A 34 -2.23 -9.53 -9.00
C LEU A 34 -2.69 -10.97 -9.27
N ALA A 35 -2.20 -11.60 -10.34
CA ALA A 35 -2.54 -12.96 -10.70
C ALA A 35 -2.11 -13.95 -9.59
N GLY A 36 -3.06 -14.74 -9.10
CA GLY A 36 -2.79 -15.81 -8.14
C GLY A 36 -2.65 -15.34 -6.69
N LEU A 37 -2.85 -14.05 -6.40
CA LEU A 37 -2.87 -13.56 -5.03
C LEU A 37 -4.02 -14.17 -4.22
N PRO A 38 -3.80 -14.52 -2.95
CA PRO A 38 -4.86 -15.02 -2.09
C PRO A 38 -5.90 -13.92 -1.83
N VAL A 39 -7.17 -14.32 -1.81
CA VAL A 39 -8.28 -13.39 -1.49
C VAL A 39 -8.20 -12.89 -0.04
N VAL A 40 -7.59 -13.68 0.86
CA VAL A 40 -7.43 -13.37 2.28
C VAL A 40 -6.02 -13.75 2.72
N HIS A 41 -5.31 -12.78 3.29
CA HIS A 41 -4.00 -12.97 3.91
C HIS A 41 -4.11 -13.87 5.16
N ALA A 42 -3.18 -14.82 5.34
CA ALA A 42 -3.19 -15.78 6.44
C ALA A 42 -2.65 -15.23 7.78
N LEU A 43 -2.80 -13.93 8.05
CA LEU A 43 -2.46 -13.39 9.37
C LEU A 43 -3.29 -14.09 10.46
N PRO A 44 -2.65 -14.54 11.55
CA PRO A 44 -3.37 -15.13 12.67
C PRO A 44 -4.30 -14.10 13.29
N LEU A 45 -5.56 -14.49 13.49
CA LEU A 45 -6.58 -13.65 14.10
C LEU A 45 -6.90 -14.15 15.51
N ASP A 46 -7.15 -13.23 16.44
CA ASP A 46 -7.58 -13.56 17.80
C ASP A 46 -8.99 -14.18 17.83
N HIS A 47 -9.82 -13.84 16.85
CA HIS A 47 -11.19 -14.32 16.67
C HIS A 47 -11.47 -14.69 15.20
N ALA A 48 -12.42 -15.60 14.97
CA ALA A 48 -12.84 -15.94 13.63
C ALA A 48 -13.37 -14.71 12.86
N ARG A 49 -13.00 -14.59 11.58
CA ARG A 49 -13.49 -13.51 10.71
C ARG A 49 -15.02 -13.63 10.55
N PRO A 50 -15.79 -12.58 10.89
CA PRO A 50 -17.24 -12.62 10.75
C PRO A 50 -17.66 -12.61 9.27
N ALA A 51 -18.80 -13.23 8.97
CA ALA A 51 -19.35 -13.26 7.61
C ALA A 51 -19.81 -11.88 7.10
N VAL A 52 -20.18 -10.99 8.03
CA VAL A 52 -20.52 -9.59 7.75
C VAL A 52 -19.43 -8.71 8.35
N GLN A 53 -18.84 -7.84 7.53
CA GLN A 53 -17.76 -6.96 7.96
C GLN A 53 -18.25 -6.02 9.08
N SER A 54 -17.47 -5.96 10.17
CA SER A 54 -17.58 -4.92 11.18
C SER A 54 -16.61 -3.78 10.89
N PHE A 55 -17.00 -2.55 11.25
CA PHE A 55 -16.16 -1.35 11.14
C PHE A 55 -15.65 -0.87 12.51
N ALA A 56 -15.87 -1.64 13.57
CA ALA A 56 -15.29 -1.35 14.88
C ALA A 56 -13.76 -1.53 14.83
N GLY A 57 -13.02 -0.50 15.23
CA GLY A 57 -11.55 -0.50 15.23
C GLY A 57 -10.97 0.34 16.35
N ALA A 58 -9.67 0.21 16.57
CA ALA A 58 -8.91 0.99 17.55
C ALA A 58 -7.63 1.54 16.90
N PHE A 59 -7.05 2.57 17.53
CA PHE A 59 -5.77 3.15 17.09
C PHE A 59 -4.66 2.80 18.06
N HIS A 60 -3.54 2.32 17.51
CA HIS A 60 -2.29 2.11 18.23
C HIS A 60 -1.20 2.95 17.59
N ILE A 61 -0.55 3.80 18.38
CA ILE A 61 0.48 4.73 17.89
C ILE A 61 1.81 4.33 18.53
N SER A 62 2.84 4.21 17.70
CA SER A 62 4.22 4.03 18.14
C SER A 62 5.12 5.03 17.43
N HIS A 63 6.25 5.35 18.06
CA HIS A 63 7.21 6.32 17.54
C HIS A 63 8.56 5.64 17.31
N ILE A 64 9.16 5.93 16.15
CA ILE A 64 10.55 5.56 15.86
C ILE A 64 11.44 6.69 16.38
N ASN A 65 12.43 6.34 17.20
CA ASN A 65 13.34 7.33 17.74
C ASN A 65 14.21 7.96 16.62
N LYS A 66 14.79 9.13 16.92
CA LYS A 66 15.54 9.92 15.93
C LYS A 66 16.78 9.21 15.37
N SER A 67 17.47 8.39 16.17
CA SER A 67 18.66 7.67 15.71
C SER A 67 18.29 6.56 14.73
N THR A 68 17.27 5.75 15.04
CA THR A 68 16.75 4.72 14.14
C THR A 68 16.22 5.32 12.84
N TYR A 69 15.47 6.42 12.92
CA TYR A 69 14.98 7.14 11.73
C TYR A 69 16.13 7.58 10.80
N LYS A 70 17.18 8.18 11.38
CA LYS A 70 18.35 8.62 10.60
C LYS A 70 19.08 7.44 9.96
N ALA A 71 19.30 6.37 10.71
CA ALA A 71 19.98 5.17 10.21
C ALA A 71 19.20 4.53 9.06
N LEU A 72 17.87 4.38 9.19
CA LEU A 72 17.01 3.84 8.13
C LEU A 72 17.02 4.73 6.89
N THR A 73 16.92 6.05 7.07
CA THR A 73 16.95 7.00 5.95
C THR A 73 18.29 6.91 5.20
N GLY A 74 19.41 6.84 5.93
CA GLY A 74 20.74 6.67 5.34
C GLY A 74 20.89 5.36 4.58
N LEU A 75 20.35 4.25 5.12
CA LEU A 75 20.32 2.96 4.43
C LEU A 75 19.51 3.05 3.11
N CYS A 76 18.32 3.65 3.14
CA CYS A 76 17.49 3.79 1.94
C CYS A 76 18.23 4.59 0.86
N GLN A 77 18.84 5.73 1.23
CA GLN A 77 19.62 6.56 0.31
C GLN A 77 20.81 5.81 -0.29
N ALA A 78 21.54 5.03 0.52
CA ALA A 78 22.67 4.22 0.04
C ALA A 78 22.24 3.15 -0.97
N GLN A 79 20.98 2.72 -0.94
CA GLN A 79 20.39 1.74 -1.87
C GLN A 79 19.57 2.39 -3.00
N GLY A 80 19.59 3.72 -3.14
CA GLY A 80 18.77 4.44 -4.12
C GLY A 80 17.26 4.31 -3.89
N ALA A 81 16.84 3.93 -2.68
CA ALA A 81 15.45 3.74 -2.30
C ALA A 81 14.90 4.96 -1.53
N THR A 82 13.60 5.16 -1.61
CA THR A 82 12.91 6.15 -0.77
C THR A 82 12.68 5.61 0.64
N LEU A 83 12.50 6.49 1.63
CA LEU A 83 12.11 6.07 2.98
C LEU A 83 10.79 5.29 2.98
N PHE A 84 9.85 5.65 2.09
CA PHE A 84 8.60 4.91 1.91
C PHE A 84 8.86 3.45 1.55
N MET A 85 9.72 3.18 0.56
CA MET A 85 10.09 1.81 0.17
C MET A 85 10.75 1.04 1.32
N GLY A 86 11.63 1.69 2.10
CA GLY A 86 12.26 1.08 3.26
C GLY A 86 11.28 0.71 4.37
N LEU A 87 10.33 1.60 4.69
CA LEU A 87 9.27 1.33 5.66
C LEU A 87 8.31 0.24 5.17
N HIS A 88 7.94 0.27 3.89
CA HIS A 88 7.10 -0.76 3.27
C HIS A 88 7.77 -2.13 3.32
N ALA A 89 9.06 -2.22 3.00
CA ALA A 89 9.83 -3.45 3.09
C ALA A 89 9.90 -3.98 4.54
N ALA A 90 10.18 -3.10 5.50
CA ALA A 90 10.18 -3.48 6.93
C ALA A 90 8.81 -4.00 7.39
N PHE A 91 7.72 -3.38 6.93
CA PHE A 91 6.37 -3.84 7.22
C PHE A 91 6.05 -5.17 6.54
N SER A 92 6.45 -5.37 5.29
CA SER A 92 6.26 -6.63 4.56
C SER A 92 6.99 -7.80 5.25
N VAL A 93 8.21 -7.57 5.73
CA VAL A 93 8.98 -8.57 6.53
C VAL A 93 8.28 -8.89 7.85
N LEU A 94 7.68 -7.88 8.50
CA LEU A 94 6.88 -8.10 9.71
C LEU A 94 5.68 -8.99 9.39
N LEU A 95 4.90 -8.67 8.37
CA LEU A 95 3.73 -9.46 7.98
C LEU A 95 4.11 -10.90 7.62
N SER A 96 5.14 -11.08 6.79
CA SER A 96 5.70 -12.38 6.42
C SER A 96 6.07 -13.22 7.64
N ARG A 97 6.71 -12.62 8.65
CA ARG A 97 7.07 -13.31 9.89
C ARG A 97 5.85 -13.78 10.70
N TYR A 98 4.77 -13.01 10.70
CA TYR A 98 3.57 -13.30 11.50
C TYR A 98 2.57 -14.22 10.78
N SER A 99 2.48 -14.15 9.45
CA SER A 99 1.61 -15.06 8.66
C SER A 99 2.32 -16.32 8.18
N ASN A 100 3.66 -16.35 8.22
CA ASN A 100 4.48 -17.38 7.59
C ASN A 100 4.31 -17.46 6.06
N GLU A 101 3.82 -16.37 5.43
CA GLU A 101 3.75 -16.23 3.97
C GLU A 101 5.01 -15.53 3.45
N GLN A 102 5.44 -15.90 2.24
CA GLN A 102 6.63 -15.33 1.59
C GLN A 102 6.28 -14.33 0.48
N ASP A 103 4.99 -14.23 0.16
CA ASP A 103 4.41 -13.30 -0.81
C ASP A 103 3.34 -12.48 -0.05
N ILE A 104 3.50 -11.15 -0.02
CA ILE A 104 2.78 -10.21 0.85
C ILE A 104 2.17 -9.09 0.02
#